data_AF-A0A165AGK4-F1
#
_entry.id   AF-A0A165AGK4-F1
#
_cell.length_a   1.000
_cell.length_b   1.000
_cell.length_c   1.000
_cell.angle_alpha   90.00
_cell.angle_beta   90.00
_cell.angle_gamma   90.00
#
_symmetry.space_group_name_H-M   'P 1'
#
loop_
_entity.id
_entity.type
_entity.pdbx_description
1 polymer ?
#
loop_
_entity_poly.entity_id
_entity_poly.type
_entity_poly.pdbx_seq_one_letter_code
_entity_poly.pdbx_strand_id
1 'polypeptide(L)'
;MASPSQDPLDPQLKAKLQQELRTPWQSLRRALWIALEASAALGLVIMVLRLVGGETVQPNDVVVQVGAVVLFAYLLWKDRSPRSEAGPGQTRNSGSQKRP
;
A
#
# COMPACT_ATOMS: atom_id res chain seq x y z
N MET A 1 -26.48 26.68 28.13
CA MET A 1 -25.24 26.05 27.64
C MET A 1 -25.47 25.76 26.17
N ALA A 2 -24.89 26.55 25.27
CA ALA A 2 -25.16 26.46 23.83
C ALA A 2 -24.34 25.33 23.21
N SER A 3 -24.99 24.40 22.53
CA SER A 3 -24.36 23.37 21.71
C SER A 3 -23.62 24.02 20.53
N PRO A 4 -22.38 23.64 20.21
CA PRO A 4 -21.68 24.21 19.07
C PRO A 4 -22.42 23.83 17.78
N SER A 5 -22.88 24.86 17.08
CA SER A 5 -23.48 24.82 15.75
C SER A 5 -22.58 24.02 14.80
N GLN A 6 -23.14 23.06 14.09
CA GLN A 6 -22.45 22.40 12.97
C GLN A 6 -22.34 23.39 11.81
N ASP A 7 -21.34 24.27 11.84
CA ASP A 7 -21.02 25.09 10.68
C ASP A 7 -20.62 24.17 9.52
N PRO A 8 -21.21 24.31 8.33
CA PRO A 8 -20.85 23.52 7.17
C PRO A 8 -19.38 23.79 6.84
N LEU A 9 -18.53 22.81 7.16
CA LEU A 9 -17.10 22.80 6.86
C LEU A 9 -16.87 23.27 5.42
N ASP A 10 -16.06 24.32 5.28
CA ASP A 10 -15.69 24.89 3.99
C ASP A 10 -15.23 23.77 3.03
N PRO A 11 -15.87 23.62 1.85
CA PRO A 11 -15.57 22.55 0.91
C PRO A 11 -14.10 22.56 0.45
N GLN A 12 -13.43 23.72 0.44
CA GLN A 12 -12.00 23.80 0.13
C GLN A 12 -11.13 23.20 1.23
N LEU A 13 -11.45 23.47 2.50
CA LEU A 13 -10.77 22.90 3.65
C LEU A 13 -10.95 21.38 3.69
N LYS A 14 -12.18 20.90 3.48
CA LYS A 14 -12.49 19.46 3.41
C LYS A 14 -11.70 18.76 2.32
N ALA A 15 -11.59 19.36 1.13
CA ALA A 15 -10.81 18.79 0.03
C ALA A 15 -9.32 18.68 0.36
N LYS A 16 -8.75 19.69 1.04
CA LYS A 16 -7.35 19.68 1.49
C LYS A 16 -7.09 18.61 2.55
N LEU A 17 -7.95 18.49 3.56
CA LEU A 17 -7.83 17.43 4.57
C LEU A 17 -7.96 16.03 3.96
N GLN A 18 -8.89 15.84 3.03
CA GLN A 18 -9.02 14.55 2.33
C GLN A 18 -7.76 14.22 1.52
N GLN A 19 -7.12 15.23 0.93
CA GLN A 19 -5.89 15.06 0.17
C GLN A 19 -4.71 14.74 1.09
N GLU A 20 -4.59 15.43 2.22
CA GLU A 20 -3.56 15.19 3.23
C GLU A 20 -3.71 13.81 3.89
N LEU A 21 -4.93 13.35 4.18
CA LEU A 21 -5.21 12.03 4.77
C LEU A 21 -5.01 10.87 3.78
N ARG A 22 -5.16 11.10 2.48
CA ARG A 22 -5.00 10.05 1.46
C ARG A 22 -3.55 9.58 1.33
N THR A 23 -2.59 10.48 1.54
CA THR A 23 -1.14 10.23 1.48
C THR A 23 -0.63 9.27 2.58
N PRO A 24 -0.92 9.49 3.88
CA PRO A 24 -0.54 8.55 4.95
C PRO A 24 -1.33 7.25 4.90
N TRP A 25 -2.58 7.27 4.40
CA TRP A 25 -3.36 6.03 4.25
C TRP A 25 -2.72 5.06 3.24
N GLN A 26 -2.09 5.58 2.18
CA GLN A 26 -1.38 4.76 1.20
C GLN A 26 -0.11 4.12 1.77
N SER A 27 0.70 4.86 2.54
CA SER A 27 1.92 4.33 3.15
C SER A 27 1.61 3.33 4.26
N LEU A 28 0.61 3.60 5.10
CA LEU A 28 0.15 2.68 6.14
C LEU A 28 -0.34 1.36 5.56
N ARG A 29 -1.19 1.44 4.53
CA ARG A 29 -1.69 0.25 3.85
C ARG A 29 -0.56 -0.59 3.26
N ARG A 30 0.43 0.05 2.64
CA ARG A 30 1.62 -0.63 2.10
C ARG A 30 2.44 -1.32 3.19
N ALA A 31 2.66 -0.67 4.33
CA ALA A 31 3.37 -1.26 5.46
C ALA A 31 2.62 -2.49 6.02
N LEU A 32 1.29 -2.40 6.13
CA LEU A 32 0.45 -3.52 6.57
C LEU A 32 0.58 -4.73 5.64
N TRP A 33 0.50 -4.51 4.31
CA TRP A 33 0.66 -5.60 3.36
C TRP A 33 2.04 -6.26 3.41
N ILE A 34 3.10 -5.47 3.58
CA ILE A 34 4.47 -6.00 3.75
C ILE A 34 4.58 -6.84 5.04
N ALA A 35 4.00 -6.37 6.14
CA ALA A 35 4.01 -7.11 7.40
C ALA A 35 3.26 -8.44 7.29
N LEU A 36 2.11 -8.45 6.61
CA LEU A 36 1.33 -9.68 6.37
C LEU A 36 2.08 -10.66 5.47
N GLU A 37 2.71 -10.18 4.39
CA GLU A 37 3.54 -11.01 3.50
C GLU A 37 4.73 -11.62 4.26
N ALA A 38 5.46 -10.80 5.04
CA ALA A 38 6.59 -11.26 5.83
C ALA A 38 6.18 -12.33 6.86
N SER A 39 5.02 -12.15 7.51
CA SER A 39 4.46 -13.14 8.44
C SER A 39 4.12 -14.45 7.74
N ALA A 40 3.46 -14.38 6.58
CA ALA A 40 3.10 -15.56 5.81
C ALA A 40 4.35 -16.33 5.31
N ALA A 41 5.38 -15.60 4.85
CA ALA A 41 6.66 -16.16 4.44
C ALA A 41 7.36 -16.86 5.62
N LEU A 42 7.38 -16.25 6.80
CA LEU A 42 7.96 -16.85 8.00
C LEU A 42 7.26 -18.17 8.37
N GLY A 43 5.93 -18.21 8.33
CA GLY A 43 5.18 -19.45 8.58
C GLY A 43 5.48 -20.56 7.57
N LEU A 44 5.71 -20.21 6.30
CA LEU A 44 6.12 -21.16 5.27
C LEU A 44 7.53 -21.71 5.52
N VAL A 45 8.48 -20.86 5.93
CA VAL A 45 9.82 -21.29 6.35
C VAL A 45 9.74 -22.29 7.50
N ILE A 46 8.89 -22.02 8.50
CA ILE A 46 8.69 -22.94 9.64
C ILE A 46 8.13 -24.29 9.16
N MET A 47 7.14 -24.30 8.27
CA MET A 47 6.61 -25.55 7.70
C MET A 47 7.67 -26.35 6.94
N VAL A 48 8.52 -25.68 6.15
CA VAL A 48 9.64 -26.33 5.45
C VAL A 48 10.62 -26.95 6.45
N LEU A 49 10.97 -26.23 7.52
CA LEU A 49 11.84 -26.75 8.57
C LEU A 49 11.25 -27.97 9.27
N ARG A 50 9.94 -27.96 9.56
CA ARG A 50 9.22 -29.12 10.14
C ARG A 50 9.26 -30.32 9.20
N LEU A 51 9.04 -30.10 7.90
CA LEU A 51 9.08 -31.15 6.89
C LEU A 51 10.49 -31.77 6.78
N VAL A 52 11.54 -30.95 6.79
CA VAL A 52 12.95 -31.40 6.78
C VAL A 52 13.29 -32.13 8.08
N GLY A 53 12.70 -31.73 9.21
CA GLY A 53 12.83 -32.41 10.51
C GLY A 53 12.09 -33.75 10.62
N GLY A 54 11.40 -34.19 9.57
CA GLY A 54 10.65 -35.45 9.56
C GLY A 54 9.26 -35.37 10.22
N GLU A 55 8.78 -34.18 10.56
CA GLU A 55 7.41 -34.00 11.03
C GLU A 55 6.41 -34.08 9.86
N THR A 56 5.30 -34.77 10.09
CA THR A 56 4.18 -34.83 9.15
C THR A 56 3.38 -33.53 9.24
N VAL A 57 3.52 -32.69 8.21
CA VAL A 57 2.69 -31.49 8.03
C VAL A 57 1.42 -31.89 7.26
N GLN A 58 0.23 -31.54 7.76
CA GLN A 58 -1.01 -31.88 7.06
C GLN A 58 -1.07 -31.17 5.70
N PRO A 59 -1.43 -31.88 4.61
CA PRO A 59 -1.51 -31.28 3.28
C PRO A 59 -2.47 -30.09 3.21
N ASN A 60 -3.56 -30.14 3.98
CA ASN A 60 -4.54 -29.06 4.06
C ASN A 60 -3.93 -27.77 4.63
N ASP A 61 -3.13 -27.89 5.69
CA ASP A 61 -2.48 -26.74 6.33
C ASP A 61 -1.47 -26.09 5.37
N VAL A 62 -0.76 -26.90 4.58
CA VAL A 62 0.17 -26.42 3.54
C VAL A 62 -0.58 -25.66 2.44
N VAL A 63 -1.71 -26.19 1.96
CA VAL A 63 -2.51 -25.54 0.91
C VAL A 63 -3.06 -24.19 1.41
N VAL A 64 -3.55 -24.12 2.65
CA VAL A 64 -4.04 -22.88 3.26
C VAL A 64 -2.91 -21.88 3.44
N GLN A 65 -1.74 -22.31 3.94
CA GLN A 65 -0.56 -21.46 4.13
C GLN A 65 -0.08 -20.87 2.80
N VAL A 66 0.08 -21.70 1.78
CA VAL A 66 0.51 -21.28 0.43
C VAL A 66 -0.55 -20.38 -0.22
N GLY A 67 -1.82 -20.72 -0.09
CA GLY A 67 -2.93 -19.91 -0.58
C GLY A 67 -2.95 -18.51 0.06
N ALA A 68 -2.71 -18.42 1.36
CA ALA A 68 -2.59 -17.14 2.07
C ALA A 68 -1.38 -16.33 1.58
N VAL A 69 -0.21 -16.95 1.44
CA VAL A 69 1.00 -16.29 0.91
C VAL A 69 0.75 -15.72 -0.49
N VAL A 70 0.20 -16.53 -1.40
CA VAL A 70 -0.10 -16.11 -2.78
C VAL A 70 -1.13 -15.00 -2.82
N LEU A 71 -2.20 -15.09 -2.02
CA LEU A 71 -3.24 -14.06 -1.93
C LEU A 71 -2.69 -12.73 -1.41
N PHE A 72 -1.88 -12.76 -0.34
CA PHE A 72 -1.28 -11.55 0.23
C PHE A 72 -0.23 -10.94 -0.71
N ALA A 73 0.60 -11.76 -1.36
CA ALA A 73 1.55 -11.30 -2.37
C ALA A 73 0.83 -10.66 -3.57
N TYR A 74 -0.27 -11.26 -4.04
CA TYR A 74 -1.10 -10.70 -5.10
C TYR A 74 -1.75 -9.37 -4.70
N LEU A 75 -2.30 -9.28 -3.48
CA LEU A 75 -2.88 -8.05 -2.96
C LEU A 75 -1.85 -6.93 -2.86
N LEU A 76 -0.64 -7.24 -2.39
CA LEU A 76 0.47 -6.29 -2.32
C LEU A 76 0.90 -5.84 -3.73
N TRP A 77 0.99 -6.76 -4.69
CA TRP A 77 1.35 -6.43 -6.07
C TRP A 77 0.30 -5.53 -6.73
N LYS A 78 -0.99 -5.80 -6.52
CA LYS A 78 -2.09 -4.94 -6.99
C LYS A 78 -2.01 -3.54 -6.40
N ASP A 79 -1.73 -3.44 -5.11
CA ASP A 79 -1.61 -2.16 -4.39
C ASP A 79 -0.34 -1.38 -4.78
N ARG A 80 0.68 -2.06 -5.33
CA ARG A 80 1.90 -1.45 -5.88
C ARG A 80 1.75 -0.89 -7.30
N SER A 81 0.62 -1.10 -7.97
CA SER A 81 0.40 -0.57 -9.33
C SER A 81 0.73 0.92 -9.36
N PRO A 82 1.81 1.33 -10.04
CA PRO A 82 2.30 2.69 -9.96
C PRO A 82 1.21 3.63 -10.47
N ARG A 83 1.02 4.75 -9.78
CA ARG A 83 0.49 5.94 -10.43
C ARG A 83 1.49 6.19 -11.55
N SER A 84 1.11 5.90 -12.80
CA SER A 84 1.90 6.28 -13.97
C SER A 84 2.27 7.74 -13.77
N GLU A 85 3.53 8.00 -13.47
CA GLU A 85 4.10 9.32 -13.60
C GLU A 85 3.99 9.66 -15.08
N ALA A 86 2.89 10.29 -15.47
CA ALA A 86 2.90 11.16 -16.64
C ALA A 86 3.88 12.29 -16.28
N GLY A 87 5.12 12.11 -16.74
CA GLY A 87 6.29 12.86 -16.26
C GLY A 87 6.21 14.37 -16.51
N PRO A 88 6.97 15.17 -15.75
CA PRO A 88 7.17 16.58 -16.06
C PRO A 88 8.22 16.69 -17.17
N GLY A 89 7.83 16.34 -18.40
CA GLY A 89 8.70 16.38 -19.59
C GLY A 89 8.27 17.40 -20.64
N GLN A 90 7.38 18.36 -20.32
CA GLN A 90 6.86 19.30 -21.31
C GLN A 90 6.50 20.65 -20.71
N THR A 91 7.49 21.54 -20.56
CA THR A 91 7.39 22.97 -20.94
C THR A 91 8.82 23.50 -21.16
N ARG A 92 9.26 23.47 -22.42
CA ARG A 92 9.44 24.68 -23.25
C ARG A 92 10.72 25.46 -22.89
N ASN A 93 11.83 24.95 -23.41
CA ASN A 93 12.98 25.77 -23.77
C ASN A 93 12.55 26.77 -24.86
N SER A 94 12.01 27.92 -24.47
CA SER A 94 11.86 29.09 -25.35
C SER A 94 13.09 29.97 -25.12
N GLY A 95 14.10 29.73 -25.95
CA GLY A 95 15.30 30.55 -25.99
C GLY A 95 15.01 32.01 -26.33
N SER A 96 15.91 32.86 -25.85
CA SER A 96 16.22 34.20 -26.35
C SER A 96 15.09 35.22 -26.35
N GLN A 97 14.77 35.73 -25.16
CA GLN A 97 14.37 37.13 -25.03
C GLN A 97 15.60 37.97 -24.68
N LYS A 98 16.28 38.48 -25.73
CA LYS A 98 17.29 39.53 -25.63
C LYS A 98 16.68 40.72 -24.87
N ARG A 99 17.39 41.17 -23.83
CA ARG A 99 17.28 42.49 -23.19
C ARG A 99 18.53 43.29 -23.55
N PRO A 100 18.57 44.59 -23.20
CA PRO A 100 17.76 45.70 -23.69
C PRO A 100 18.44 46.44 -24.86
#